data_AF-A0A8H5RN46-F1
#
_entry.id   AF-A0A8H5RN46-F1
#
_cell.length_a   1.000
_cell.length_b   1.000
_cell.length_c   1.000
_cell.angle_alpha   90.00
_cell.angle_beta   90.00
_cell.angle_gamma   90.00
#
_symmetry.space_group_name_H-M   'P 1'
#
loop_
_entity.id
_entity.type
_entity.pdbx_description
1 polymer ?
#
loop_
_entity_poly.entity_id
_entity_poly.type
_entity_poly.pdbx_seq_one_letter_code
_entity_poly.pdbx_strand_id
1 'polypeptide(L)'
;MKPDYDNCVTFSNKVKDQFGMPQTIFNFILYEEAEERCKRMITNMIEVARKLGGFFPGAELKYLSPRFALHICSTYREGSTSADSVVNKNDKAWGVDDLVLGGCGVIACSALAAADKIFEDLHVDQ
;
A
#
# COMPACT_ATOMS: atom_id res chain seq x y z
N MET A 1 -7.98 2.90 -3.47
CA MET A 1 -7.48 1.90 -4.44
C MET A 1 -7.75 0.51 -3.89
N LYS A 2 -8.54 -0.28 -4.60
CA LYS A 2 -8.83 -1.67 -4.22
C LYS A 2 -7.62 -2.56 -4.53
N PRO A 3 -7.36 -3.63 -3.75
CA PRO A 3 -6.39 -4.64 -4.11
C PRO A 3 -6.71 -5.23 -5.50
N ASP A 4 -5.69 -5.43 -6.31
CA ASP A 4 -5.79 -5.98 -7.66
C ASP A 4 -4.81 -7.15 -7.78
N TYR A 5 -5.20 -8.20 -8.51
CA TYR A 5 -4.38 -9.39 -8.70
C TYR A 5 -3.15 -9.11 -9.57
N ASP A 6 -3.27 -8.21 -10.54
CA ASP A 6 -2.17 -7.85 -11.45
C ASP A 6 -1.09 -7.02 -10.72
N ASN A 7 -1.49 -6.33 -9.65
CA ASN A 7 -0.58 -5.64 -8.75
C ASN A 7 0.07 -6.64 -7.78
N CYS A 8 1.19 -7.20 -8.20
CA CYS A 8 1.83 -8.31 -7.51
C CYS A 8 3.33 -8.09 -7.26
N VAL A 9 3.83 -8.85 -6.29
CA VAL A 9 5.26 -9.01 -6.04
C VAL A 9 5.65 -10.41 -6.48
N THR A 10 6.63 -10.51 -7.38
CA THR A 10 7.16 -11.79 -7.85
C THR A 10 8.66 -11.88 -7.55
N PHE A 11 9.19 -13.09 -7.64
CA PHE A 11 10.59 -13.37 -7.37
C PHE A 11 11.26 -13.95 -8.61
N SER A 12 12.43 -13.42 -8.97
CA SER A 12 13.19 -13.90 -10.13
C SER A 12 13.71 -15.31 -9.90
N ASN A 13 13.61 -16.17 -10.92
CA ASN A 13 14.24 -17.49 -10.92
C ASN A 13 15.69 -17.48 -11.41
N LYS A 14 16.22 -16.33 -11.86
CA LYS A 14 17.56 -16.21 -12.47
C LYS A 14 18.46 -15.25 -11.72
N VAL A 15 17.91 -14.12 -11.26
CA VAL A 15 18.68 -13.06 -10.60
C VAL A 15 18.53 -13.23 -9.10
N LYS A 16 19.66 -13.15 -8.40
CA LYS A 16 19.72 -13.15 -6.94
C LYS A 16 20.07 -11.76 -6.43
N ASP A 17 19.55 -11.42 -5.25
CA ASP A 17 19.94 -10.23 -4.53
C ASP A 17 21.33 -10.39 -3.88
N GLN A 18 21.77 -9.36 -3.17
CA GLN A 18 23.07 -9.34 -2.49
C GLN A 18 23.24 -10.41 -1.40
N PHE A 19 22.16 -11.04 -0.95
CA PHE A 19 22.17 -12.12 0.04
C PHE A 19 22.01 -13.50 -0.59
N GLY A 20 21.96 -13.59 -1.92
CA GLY A 20 21.78 -14.86 -2.63
C GLY A 20 20.32 -15.35 -2.70
N MET A 21 19.36 -14.51 -2.29
CA MET A 21 17.93 -14.80 -2.36
C MET A 21 17.36 -14.39 -3.72
N PRO A 22 16.26 -14.99 -4.20
CA PRO A 22 15.58 -14.55 -5.41
C PRO A 22 15.28 -13.05 -5.44
N GLN A 23 15.71 -12.34 -6.50
CA GLN A 23 15.48 -10.90 -6.63
C GLN A 23 13.98 -10.58 -6.70
N THR A 24 13.51 -9.69 -5.85
CA THR A 24 12.13 -9.21 -5.85
C THR A 24 11.83 -8.30 -7.04
N ILE A 25 10.68 -8.50 -7.68
CA ILE A 25 10.15 -7.73 -8.81
C ILE A 25 8.76 -7.22 -8.43
N PHE A 26 8.51 -5.93 -8.67
CA PHE A 26 7.23 -5.30 -8.37
C PHE A 26 6.51 -4.97 -9.68
N ASN A 27 5.34 -5.56 -9.88
CA ASN A 27 4.41 -5.19 -10.95
C ASN A 27 3.32 -4.36 -10.29
N PHE A 28 3.35 -3.04 -10.49
CA PHE A 28 2.41 -2.15 -9.83
C PHE A 28 2.02 -0.99 -10.74
N ILE A 29 0.71 -0.78 -10.89
CA ILE A 29 0.12 0.36 -11.57
C ILE A 29 -0.95 1.01 -10.70
N LEU A 30 -1.05 2.34 -10.76
CA LEU A 30 -2.17 3.08 -10.19
C LEU A 30 -3.28 3.14 -11.24
N TYR A 31 -4.49 2.73 -10.86
CA TYR A 31 -5.68 2.90 -11.70
C TYR A 31 -6.25 4.32 -11.58
N GLU A 32 -7.06 4.71 -12.56
CA GLU A 32 -7.62 6.06 -12.72
C GLU A 32 -8.25 6.62 -11.43
N GLU A 33 -9.08 5.84 -10.72
CA GLU A 33 -9.70 6.27 -9.45
C GLU A 33 -8.65 6.66 -8.38
N ALA A 34 -7.58 5.88 -8.28
CA ALA A 34 -6.51 6.13 -7.32
C ALA A 34 -5.67 7.35 -7.75
N GLU A 35 -5.45 7.53 -9.05
CA GLU A 35 -4.76 8.68 -9.61
C GLU A 35 -5.56 9.98 -9.31
N GLU A 36 -6.86 9.97 -9.55
CA GLU A 36 -7.73 11.12 -9.25
C GLU A 36 -7.76 11.43 -7.75
N ARG A 37 -7.74 10.40 -6.89
CA ARG A 37 -7.60 10.60 -5.44
C ARG A 37 -6.26 11.25 -5.08
N CYS A 38 -5.16 10.83 -5.69
CA CYS A 38 -3.83 11.42 -5.48
C CYS A 38 -3.80 12.90 -5.91
N LYS A 39 -4.44 13.26 -7.04
CA LYS A 39 -4.59 14.65 -7.48
C LYS A 39 -5.34 15.49 -6.45
N ARG A 40 -6.47 14.98 -5.92
CA ARG A 40 -7.22 15.66 -4.85
C ARG A 40 -6.39 15.81 -3.57
N MET A 41 -5.63 14.79 -3.18
CA MET A 41 -4.75 14.84 -2.02
C MET A 41 -3.70 15.94 -2.14
N ILE A 42 -3.06 16.09 -3.31
CA ILE A 42 -2.11 17.19 -3.54
C ILE A 42 -2.82 18.54 -3.45
N THR A 43 -3.96 18.71 -4.11
CA THR A 43 -4.71 19.98 -4.05
C THR A 43 -5.08 20.36 -2.62
N ASN A 44 -5.55 19.39 -1.83
CA ASN A 44 -5.88 19.61 -0.42
C ASN A 44 -4.63 19.98 0.41
N MET A 45 -3.52 19.28 0.21
CA MET A 45 -2.25 19.61 0.88
C MET A 45 -1.81 21.05 0.59
N ILE A 46 -1.94 21.51 -0.66
CA ILE A 46 -1.64 22.90 -1.03
C ILE A 46 -2.56 23.87 -0.29
N GLU A 47 -3.86 23.60 -0.28
CA GLU A 47 -4.84 24.47 0.37
C GLU A 47 -4.55 24.63 1.87
N VAL A 48 -4.28 23.52 2.56
CA VAL A 48 -3.95 23.52 3.98
C VAL A 48 -2.59 24.19 4.24
N ALA A 49 -1.55 23.86 3.48
CA ALA A 49 -0.23 24.43 3.65
C ALA A 49 -0.23 25.96 3.46
N ARG A 50 -0.99 26.47 2.48
CA ARG A 50 -1.10 27.91 2.20
C ARG A 50 -1.76 28.72 3.33
N LYS A 51 -2.56 28.08 4.18
CA LYS A 51 -3.10 28.72 5.40
C LYS A 51 -2.02 28.93 6.47
N LEU A 52 -0.92 28.19 6.39
CA LEU A 52 0.21 28.27 7.32
C LEU A 52 1.36 29.15 6.78
N GLY A 53 1.55 29.18 5.46
CA GLY A 53 2.60 29.99 4.83
C GLY A 53 2.92 29.57 3.39
N GLY A 54 4.02 30.11 2.86
CA GLY A 54 4.57 29.72 1.56
C GLY A 54 5.47 28.47 1.63
N PHE A 55 5.71 27.81 0.49
CA PHE A 55 6.68 26.72 0.39
C PHE A 55 8.12 27.25 0.40
N PHE A 56 9.03 26.51 1.02
CA PHE A 56 10.45 26.84 1.07
C PHE A 56 11.14 26.52 -0.27
N PRO A 57 12.07 27.36 -0.78
CA PRO A 57 12.82 27.07 -1.99
C PRO A 57 13.60 25.75 -1.90
N GLY A 58 13.45 24.85 -2.87
CA GLY A 58 14.01 23.50 -2.88
C GLY A 58 13.16 22.43 -2.18
N ALA A 59 12.09 22.84 -1.50
CA ALA A 59 11.08 21.97 -0.91
C ALA A 59 9.70 22.21 -1.57
N GLU A 60 9.70 22.48 -2.87
CA GLU A 60 8.48 22.64 -3.64
C GLU A 60 7.66 21.34 -3.66
N LEU A 61 6.36 21.52 -3.90
CA LEU A 61 5.42 20.43 -4.10
C LEU A 61 5.91 19.45 -5.17
N LYS A 62 5.98 18.17 -4.81
CA LYS A 62 6.31 17.08 -5.75
C LYS A 62 5.67 15.77 -5.32
N TYR A 63 5.34 14.93 -6.29
CA TYR A 63 5.19 13.51 -6.04
C TYR A 63 6.57 12.89 -5.81
N LEU A 64 6.67 12.03 -4.81
CA LEU A 64 7.87 11.22 -4.59
C LEU A 64 7.78 9.95 -5.42
N SER A 65 8.94 9.35 -5.72
CA SER A 65 9.00 8.11 -6.48
C SER A 65 8.14 7.02 -5.81
N PRO A 66 7.44 6.18 -6.60
CA PRO A 66 6.71 5.04 -6.06
C PRO A 66 7.62 4.22 -5.13
N ARG A 67 7.05 3.74 -4.02
CA ARG A 67 7.73 3.01 -2.91
C ARG A 67 8.49 3.87 -1.91
N PHE A 68 8.67 5.18 -2.11
CA PHE A 68 9.35 6.04 -1.12
C PHE A 68 8.67 6.06 0.25
N ALA A 69 7.34 5.93 0.29
CA ALA A 69 6.57 5.90 1.54
C ALA A 69 6.81 4.64 2.39
N LEU A 70 7.39 3.57 1.83
CA LEU A 70 7.65 2.29 2.49
C LEU A 70 6.41 1.60 3.11
N HIS A 71 5.20 2.03 2.76
CA HIS A 71 3.94 1.43 3.21
C HIS A 71 3.44 0.34 2.24
N ILE A 72 4.29 -0.65 1.96
CA ILE A 72 3.90 -1.81 1.14
C ILE A 72 3.09 -2.76 2.03
N CYS A 73 1.86 -3.07 1.60
CA CYS A 73 0.94 -3.92 2.33
C CYS A 73 0.45 -5.09 1.46
N SER A 74 -0.29 -6.01 2.07
CA SER A 74 -1.07 -7.06 1.39
C SER A 74 -0.26 -8.14 0.63
N THR A 75 1.07 -8.17 0.76
CA THR A 75 1.92 -9.18 0.09
C THR A 75 1.71 -10.60 0.60
N TYR A 76 1.13 -10.75 1.80
CA TYR A 76 0.69 -12.03 2.39
C TYR A 76 -0.58 -11.79 3.21
N ARG A 77 -1.58 -11.17 2.55
CA ARG A 77 -2.76 -10.62 3.21
C ARG A 77 -3.56 -11.64 4.02
N GLU A 78 -4.19 -11.13 5.08
CA GLU A 78 -5.28 -11.77 5.80
C GLU A 78 -6.53 -11.88 4.93
N GLY A 79 -7.30 -12.96 5.11
CA GLY A 79 -8.64 -13.07 4.56
C GLY A 79 -9.50 -14.10 5.28
N SER A 80 -10.70 -14.28 4.77
CA SER A 80 -11.66 -15.28 5.28
C SER A 80 -11.44 -16.66 4.65
N THR A 81 -10.78 -16.75 3.50
CA THR A 81 -10.56 -18.00 2.78
C THR A 81 -9.15 -18.08 2.20
N SER A 82 -8.63 -19.30 2.00
CA SER A 82 -7.33 -19.53 1.38
C SER A 82 -7.31 -19.28 -0.14
N ALA A 83 -8.47 -19.08 -0.78
CA ALA A 83 -8.54 -18.85 -2.22
C ALA A 83 -7.95 -17.48 -2.62
N ASP A 84 -8.05 -16.51 -1.73
CA ASP A 84 -7.69 -15.13 -1.94
C ASP A 84 -6.96 -14.53 -0.73
N SER A 85 -6.30 -15.35 0.09
CA SER A 85 -5.47 -14.85 1.18
C SER A 85 -4.42 -15.86 1.59
N VAL A 86 -3.39 -15.40 2.31
CA VAL A 86 -2.29 -16.25 2.78
C VAL A 86 -2.48 -16.65 4.24
N VAL A 87 -3.07 -15.76 5.04
CA VAL A 87 -3.31 -16.00 6.47
C VAL A 87 -4.78 -15.80 6.85
N ASN A 88 -5.19 -16.45 7.93
CA ASN A 88 -6.49 -16.25 8.56
C ASN A 88 -6.47 -15.06 9.55
N LYS A 89 -7.61 -14.79 10.21
CA LYS A 89 -7.79 -13.71 11.19
C LYS A 89 -6.88 -13.76 12.43
N ASN A 90 -6.15 -14.85 12.62
CA ASN A 90 -5.18 -15.03 13.69
C ASN A 90 -3.75 -15.00 13.16
N ASP A 91 -3.53 -14.45 11.96
CA ASP A 91 -2.26 -14.34 11.26
C ASP A 91 -1.59 -15.69 10.94
N LYS A 92 -2.34 -16.79 11.07
CA LYS A 92 -1.86 -18.14 10.78
C LYS A 92 -1.98 -18.45 9.29
N ALA A 93 -0.89 -18.96 8.72
CA ALA A 93 -0.87 -19.41 7.33
C ALA A 93 -1.83 -20.59 7.11
N TRP A 94 -2.61 -20.54 6.03
CA TRP A 94 -3.53 -21.62 5.71
C TRP A 94 -2.80 -22.94 5.48
N GLY A 95 -3.27 -24.02 6.11
CA GLY A 95 -2.71 -25.37 5.93
C GLY A 95 -1.37 -25.62 6.66
N VAL A 96 -0.93 -24.70 7.53
CA VAL A 96 0.29 -24.87 8.33
C VAL A 96 0.02 -24.50 9.79
N ASP A 97 0.16 -25.46 10.70
CA ASP A 97 -0.30 -25.28 12.09
C ASP A 97 0.57 -24.31 12.91
N ASP A 98 1.89 -24.31 12.67
CA ASP A 98 2.88 -23.61 13.50
C ASP A 98 3.54 -22.42 12.79
N LEU A 99 2.88 -21.85 11.76
CA LEU A 99 3.38 -20.70 11.01
C LEU A 99 2.45 -19.50 11.14
N VAL A 100 3.01 -18.41 11.66
CA VAL A 100 2.35 -17.09 11.77
C VAL A 100 3.15 -16.08 10.97
N LEU A 101 2.47 -15.22 10.21
CA LEU A 101 3.11 -14.14 9.45
C LEU A 101 2.71 -12.79 10.06
N GLY A 102 3.70 -11.98 10.41
CA GLY A 102 3.47 -10.64 10.99
C GLY A 102 4.05 -9.54 10.11
N GLY A 103 3.38 -8.38 10.09
CA GLY A 103 3.83 -7.16 9.42
C GLY A 103 2.78 -6.54 8.51
N CYS A 104 3.13 -5.45 7.82
CA CYS A 104 2.21 -4.73 6.93
C CYS A 104 1.67 -5.61 5.78
N GLY A 105 2.38 -6.69 5.42
CA GLY A 105 1.93 -7.63 4.40
C GLY A 105 0.63 -8.36 4.76
N VAL A 106 0.26 -8.43 6.04
CA VAL A 106 -1.01 -9.00 6.52
C VAL A 106 -2.19 -8.08 6.20
N ILE A 107 -1.99 -6.76 6.22
CA ILE A 107 -3.07 -5.78 6.07
C ILE A 107 -3.73 -5.96 4.70
N ALA A 108 -5.01 -6.32 4.68
CA ALA A 108 -5.75 -6.68 3.47
C ALA A 108 -6.15 -5.48 2.58
N CYS A 109 -5.96 -4.25 3.06
CA CYS A 109 -6.26 -3.04 2.32
C CYS A 109 -4.99 -2.24 2.02
N SER A 110 -5.03 -1.43 0.96
CA SER A 110 -3.96 -0.48 0.66
C SER A 110 -3.97 0.66 1.69
N ALA A 111 -2.81 1.30 1.92
CA ALA A 111 -2.74 2.48 2.79
C ALA A 111 -3.70 3.61 2.34
N LEU A 112 -3.96 3.73 1.04
CA LEU A 112 -4.92 4.67 0.48
C LEU A 112 -6.36 4.34 0.93
N ALA A 113 -6.73 3.06 0.90
CA ALA A 113 -8.04 2.57 1.34
C ALA A 113 -8.20 2.62 2.87
N ALA A 114 -7.11 2.45 3.63
CA ALA A 114 -7.13 2.67 5.07
C ALA A 114 -7.52 4.12 5.41
N ALA A 115 -7.01 5.10 4.66
CA ALA A 115 -7.39 6.50 4.82
C ALA A 115 -8.88 6.74 4.49
N ASP A 116 -9.44 6.07 3.47
CA ASP A 116 -10.87 6.16 3.14
C ASP A 116 -11.75 5.70 4.31
N LYS A 117 -11.41 4.55 4.88
CA LYS A 117 -12.14 3.99 6.02
C LYS A 117 -12.11 4.92 7.24
N ILE A 118 -11.01 5.62 7.47
CA ILE A 118 -10.91 6.61 8.55
C ILE A 118 -11.89 7.78 8.31
N PHE A 119 -12.05 8.25 7.08
CA PHE A 119 -13.03 9.30 6.78
C PHE A 119 -14.48 8.83 7.01
N GLU A 120 -14.80 7.59 6.60
CA GLU A 120 -16.10 6.97 6.88
C GLU A 120 -16.36 6.88 8.39
N ASP A 121 -15.39 6.40 9.16
CA ASP A 121 -15.52 6.25 10.62
C ASP A 121 -15.63 7.60 11.35
N LEU A 122 -15.01 8.66 10.83
CA LEU A 122 -15.02 10.00 11.43
C LEU A 122 -16.26 10.83 11.07
N HIS A 123 -17.20 10.32 10.26
CA HIS A 123 -18.42 11.04 9.84
C HIS A 123 -18.13 12.44 9.26
N VAL A 124 -16.98 12.60 8.60
CA VAL A 124 -16.62 13.87 7.97
C VAL A 124 -17.28 13.89 6.60
N ASP A 125 -18.32 14.71 6.44
CA ASP A 125 -18.98 14.92 5.15
C ASP A 125 -17.96 15.39 4.10
N GLN A 126 -18.00 14.79 2.90
CA GLN A 126 -17.10 15.07 1.78
C GLN A 126 -17.33 16.43 1.14
#